data_AF-A0A3F3HEK3-F1
#
_entry.id   AF-A0A3F3HEK3-F1
#
_cell.length_a   1.000
_cell.length_b   1.000
_cell.length_c   1.000
_cell.angle_alpha   90.00
_cell.angle_beta   90.00
_cell.angle_gamma   90.00
#
_symmetry.space_group_name_H-M   'P 1'
#
loop_
_entity.id
_entity.type
_entity.pdbx_description
1 polymer ?
#
loop_
_entity_poly.entity_id
_entity_poly.type
_entity_poly.pdbx_seq_one_letter_code
_entity_poly.pdbx_strand_id
1 'polypeptide(L)'
;QTQNQVSHDTDTLNQLNNQAQNEKADTEQAQTNVNNDTQAVESAKQEVQDASTQADQAKTNLAEKQQAQNPELAEQIKNAQDDVTNHKSAEEQAQKNLDQTQSDETTATSANNKAQQDLQQAQFAKDV
;
A
#
# COMPACT_ATOMS: atom_id res chain seq x y z
N GLN A 1 -16.14 -5.10 -50.15
CA GLN A 1 -14.95 -5.23 -49.28
C GLN A 1 -14.93 -4.19 -48.16
N THR A 2 -15.32 -2.94 -48.43
CA THR A 2 -15.38 -1.82 -47.46
C THR A 2 -16.24 -2.07 -46.22
N GLN A 3 -17.38 -2.76 -46.36
CA GLN A 3 -18.30 -3.02 -45.23
C GLN A 3 -17.70 -3.95 -44.16
N ASN A 4 -16.87 -4.92 -44.55
CA ASN A 4 -16.21 -5.84 -43.62
C ASN A 4 -15.08 -5.15 -42.84
N GLN A 5 -14.40 -4.17 -43.45
CA GLN A 5 -13.34 -3.40 -42.79
C GLN A 5 -13.92 -2.52 -41.67
N VAL A 6 -15.00 -1.79 -41.96
CA VAL A 6 -15.68 -0.92 -40.98
C VAL A 6 -16.24 -1.70 -39.78
N SER A 7 -16.76 -2.91 -40.02
CA SER A 7 -17.22 -3.80 -38.94
C SER A 7 -16.06 -4.22 -38.04
N HIS A 8 -14.92 -4.59 -38.64
CA HIS A 8 -13.74 -5.02 -37.90
C HIS A 8 -13.14 -3.89 -37.05
N ASP A 9 -13.04 -2.69 -37.62
CA ASP A 9 -12.52 -1.52 -36.92
C ASP A 9 -13.43 -1.11 -35.74
N THR A 10 -14.75 -1.33 -35.87
CA THR A 10 -15.71 -1.06 -34.79
C THR A 10 -15.59 -2.08 -33.66
N ASP A 11 -15.38 -3.36 -33.97
CA ASP A 11 -15.18 -4.40 -32.96
C ASP A 11 -13.87 -4.19 -32.18
N THR A 12 -12.78 -3.82 -32.87
CA THR A 12 -11.50 -3.50 -32.23
C THR A 12 -11.61 -2.28 -31.31
N LEU A 13 -12.31 -1.22 -31.73
CA LEU A 13 -12.55 -0.04 -30.89
C LEU A 13 -13.36 -0.40 -29.63
N ASN A 14 -14.36 -1.26 -29.74
CA ASN A 14 -15.14 -1.72 -28.58
C ASN A 14 -14.29 -2.54 -27.61
N GLN A 15 -13.40 -3.40 -28.12
CA GLN A 15 -12.47 -4.17 -27.29
C GLN A 15 -11.49 -3.27 -26.55
N LEU A 16 -10.90 -2.29 -27.24
CA LEU A 16 -9.98 -1.32 -26.63
C LEU A 16 -10.68 -0.46 -25.56
N ASN A 17 -11.91 -0.02 -25.83
CA ASN A 17 -12.69 0.74 -24.86
C ASN A 17 -13.00 -0.09 -23.61
N ASN A 18 -13.40 -1.35 -23.77
CA ASN A 18 -13.63 -2.26 -22.64
C ASN A 18 -12.36 -2.50 -21.83
N GLN A 19 -11.22 -2.67 -22.50
CA GLN A 19 -9.93 -2.84 -21.84
C GLN A 19 -9.53 -1.58 -21.04
N ALA A 20 -9.70 -0.39 -21.63
CA ALA A 20 -9.42 0.87 -20.94
C ALA A 20 -10.32 1.08 -19.70
N GLN A 21 -11.59 0.66 -19.77
CA GLN A 21 -12.49 0.72 -18.60
C GLN A 21 -12.06 -0.24 -17.48
N ASN A 22 -11.59 -1.44 -17.83
CA ASN A 22 -11.08 -2.39 -16.86
C ASN A 22 -9.79 -1.87 -16.20
N GLU A 23 -8.83 -1.36 -16.99
CA GLU A 23 -7.59 -0.80 -16.47
C GLU A 23 -7.83 0.43 -15.58
N LYS A 24 -8.85 1.24 -15.91
CA LYS A 24 -9.31 2.34 -15.05
C LYS A 24 -9.82 1.83 -13.70
N ALA A 25 -10.68 0.81 -13.69
CA ALA A 25 -11.21 0.23 -12.47
C ALA A 25 -10.09 -0.40 -11.61
N ASP A 26 -9.14 -1.09 -12.23
CA ASP A 26 -7.98 -1.67 -11.55
C ASP A 26 -7.10 -0.59 -10.92
N THR A 27 -6.91 0.54 -11.60
CA THR A 27 -6.17 1.69 -11.06
C THR A 27 -6.88 2.31 -9.86
N GLU A 28 -8.20 2.52 -9.94
CA GLU A 28 -9.00 3.05 -8.82
C GLU A 28 -8.96 2.13 -7.59
N GLN A 29 -8.99 0.82 -7.81
CA GLN A 29 -8.85 -0.17 -6.75
C GLN A 29 -7.43 -0.19 -6.15
N ALA A 30 -6.39 -0.11 -6.97
CA ALA A 30 -5.00 -0.03 -6.50
C ALA A 30 -4.78 1.22 -5.63
N GLN A 31 -5.28 2.39 -6.08
CA GLN A 31 -5.21 3.63 -5.30
C GLN A 31 -5.89 3.49 -3.93
N THR A 32 -7.05 2.82 -3.88
CA THR A 32 -7.77 2.56 -2.63
C THR A 32 -6.94 1.70 -1.68
N ASN A 33 -6.27 0.68 -2.20
CA ASN A 33 -5.42 -0.21 -1.41
C ASN A 33 -4.20 0.54 -0.85
N VAL A 34 -3.52 1.38 -1.66
CA VAL A 34 -2.40 2.21 -1.18
C VAL A 34 -2.81 3.12 -0.03
N ASN A 35 -3.99 3.74 -0.11
CA ASN A 35 -4.49 4.62 0.95
C ASN A 35 -4.74 3.84 2.25
N ASN A 36 -5.32 2.64 2.16
CA ASN A 36 -5.55 1.79 3.32
C ASN A 36 -4.24 1.31 3.94
N ASP A 37 -3.28 0.88 3.11
CA ASP A 37 -1.96 0.43 3.56
C ASP A 37 -1.19 1.58 4.22
N THR A 38 -1.31 2.80 3.70
CA THR A 38 -0.70 4.00 4.30
C THR A 38 -1.24 4.25 5.71
N GLN A 39 -2.56 4.18 5.90
CA GLN A 39 -3.19 4.33 7.21
C GLN A 39 -2.78 3.22 8.19
N ALA A 40 -2.63 1.98 7.70
CA ALA A 40 -2.15 0.87 8.51
C ALA A 40 -0.70 1.08 9.00
N VAL A 41 0.18 1.58 8.13
CA VAL A 41 1.57 1.93 8.50
C VAL A 41 1.61 3.07 9.52
N GLU A 42 0.81 4.11 9.35
CA GLU A 42 0.71 5.21 10.33
C GLU A 42 0.24 4.71 11.71
N SER A 43 -0.73 3.79 11.74
CA SER A 43 -1.21 3.17 12.96
C SER A 43 -0.11 2.33 13.65
N ALA A 44 0.60 1.52 12.88
CA ALA A 44 1.71 0.71 13.40
C ALA A 44 2.85 1.57 13.96
N LYS A 45 3.16 2.71 13.33
CA LYS A 45 4.15 3.69 13.85
C LYS A 45 3.74 4.25 15.21
N GLN A 46 2.45 4.55 15.39
CA GLN A 46 1.94 5.02 16.68
C GLN A 46 2.08 3.93 17.76
N GLU A 47 1.75 2.67 17.45
CA GLU A 47 1.92 1.56 18.39
C GLU A 47 3.37 1.37 18.82
N VAL A 48 4.33 1.49 17.90
CA VAL A 48 5.77 1.43 18.21
C VAL A 48 6.18 2.57 19.15
N GLN A 49 5.71 3.80 18.90
CA GLN A 49 5.98 4.94 19.78
C GLN A 49 5.41 4.73 21.19
N ASP A 50 4.19 4.21 21.28
CA ASP A 50 3.53 3.93 22.55
C ASP A 50 4.29 2.84 23.33
N ALA A 51 4.68 1.76 22.66
CA ALA A 51 5.48 0.69 23.26
C ALA A 51 6.86 1.19 23.72
N SER A 52 7.51 2.04 22.93
CA SER A 52 8.78 2.67 23.32
C SER A 52 8.62 3.54 24.57
N THR A 53 7.55 4.32 24.64
CA THR A 53 7.23 5.14 25.82
C THR A 53 7.00 4.27 27.06
N GLN A 54 6.28 3.15 26.91
CA GLN A 54 6.07 2.20 28.00
C GLN A 54 7.38 1.56 28.47
N ALA A 55 8.28 1.21 27.54
CA ALA A 55 9.59 0.66 27.88
C ALA A 55 10.45 1.66 28.66
N ASP A 56 10.46 2.93 28.26
CA ASP A 56 11.16 4.00 28.98
C ASP A 56 10.56 4.26 30.36
N GLN A 57 9.22 4.23 30.48
CA GLN A 57 8.53 4.33 31.76
C GLN A 57 8.89 3.15 32.67
N ALA A 58 8.90 1.91 32.14
CA ALA A 58 9.29 0.72 32.88
C ALA A 58 10.75 0.79 33.35
N LYS A 59 11.64 1.34 32.53
CA LYS A 59 13.04 1.56 32.87
C LYS A 59 13.23 2.63 33.95
N THR A 60 12.42 3.70 33.92
CA THR A 60 12.41 4.73 34.96
C THR A 60 11.91 4.14 36.28
N ASN A 61 10.79 3.40 36.23
CA ASN A 61 10.26 2.67 37.38
C ASN A 61 11.26 1.63 37.91
N LEU A 62 12.09 1.03 37.05
CA LEU A 62 13.20 0.16 37.46
C LEU A 62 14.26 0.92 38.23
N ALA A 63 14.69 2.09 37.77
CA ALA A 63 15.69 2.88 38.49
C ALA A 63 15.18 3.27 39.89
N GLU A 64 13.91 3.66 39.99
CA GLU A 64 13.25 3.97 41.26
C GLU A 64 13.06 2.72 42.15
N LYS A 65 12.74 1.56 41.58
CA LYS A 65 12.57 0.30 42.32
C LYS A 65 13.86 -0.49 42.52
N GLN A 66 14.96 -0.22 41.84
CA GLN A 66 16.26 -0.83 42.16
C GLN A 66 16.86 -0.23 43.44
N GLN A 67 16.42 0.98 43.84
CA GLN A 67 16.53 1.44 45.23
C GLN A 67 15.73 0.56 46.21
N ALA A 68 14.77 -0.26 45.74
CA ALA A 68 13.86 -1.12 46.51
C ALA A 68 13.72 -2.54 45.88
N GLN A 69 14.82 -3.31 45.84
CA GLN A 69 14.97 -4.68 45.30
C GLN A 69 13.67 -5.51 45.08
N ASN A 70 13.20 -5.69 43.83
CA ASN A 70 12.09 -6.62 43.49
C ASN A 70 12.30 -7.35 42.13
N PRO A 71 12.26 -8.71 42.09
CA PRO A 71 12.47 -9.52 40.87
C PRO A 71 11.37 -9.45 39.80
N GLU A 72 10.13 -9.06 40.14
CA GLU A 72 8.99 -9.01 39.20
C GLU A 72 9.22 -8.01 38.03
N LEU A 73 10.14 -7.06 38.20
CA LEU A 73 10.46 -6.06 37.19
C LEU A 73 11.31 -6.60 36.03
N ALA A 74 12.16 -7.59 36.27
CA ALA A 74 13.01 -8.15 35.22
C ALA A 74 12.15 -8.79 34.12
N GLU A 75 11.04 -9.41 34.52
CA GLU A 75 10.10 -10.07 33.61
C GLU A 75 9.24 -9.06 32.85
N GLN A 76 8.80 -7.97 33.50
CA GLN A 76 8.10 -6.86 32.83
C GLN A 76 8.97 -6.16 31.79
N ILE A 77 10.26 -5.95 32.07
CA ILE A 77 11.19 -5.37 31.10
C ILE A 77 11.39 -6.28 29.91
N LYS A 78 11.56 -7.58 30.15
CA LYS A 78 11.71 -8.55 29.08
C LYS A 78 10.47 -8.55 28.18
N ASN A 79 9.28 -8.56 28.76
CA ASN A 79 8.04 -8.52 27.99
C ASN A 79 7.92 -7.22 27.18
N ALA A 80 8.23 -6.06 27.77
CA ALA A 80 8.22 -4.78 27.05
C ALA A 80 9.26 -4.73 25.90
N GLN A 81 10.44 -5.35 26.09
CA GLN A 81 11.46 -5.46 25.04
C GLN A 81 11.02 -6.40 23.90
N ASP A 82 10.39 -7.51 24.25
CA ASP A 82 9.83 -8.46 23.30
C ASP A 82 8.70 -7.80 22.49
N ASP A 83 7.83 -7.03 23.14
CA ASP A 83 6.76 -6.26 22.49
C ASP A 83 7.32 -5.23 21.52
N VAL A 84 8.29 -4.40 21.92
CA VAL A 84 8.95 -3.44 21.02
C VAL A 84 9.55 -4.13 19.79
N THR A 85 10.16 -5.30 19.97
CA THR A 85 10.76 -6.07 18.87
C THR A 85 9.70 -6.59 17.90
N ASN A 86 8.57 -7.08 18.42
CA ASN A 86 7.45 -7.57 17.62
C ASN A 86 6.78 -6.44 16.84
N HIS A 87 6.50 -5.31 17.50
CA HIS A 87 5.88 -4.15 16.85
C HIS A 87 6.78 -3.55 15.76
N LYS A 88 8.10 -3.49 15.98
CA LYS A 88 9.04 -3.03 14.96
C LYS A 88 9.06 -3.96 13.74
N SER A 89 9.01 -5.27 13.96
CA SER A 89 8.94 -6.24 12.87
C SER A 89 7.64 -6.09 12.06
N ALA A 90 6.53 -5.79 12.74
CA ALA A 90 5.25 -5.52 12.10
C ALA A 90 5.28 -4.21 11.27
N GLU A 91 5.89 -3.15 11.79
CA GLU A 91 6.10 -1.89 11.06
C GLU A 91 6.91 -2.12 9.78
N GLU A 92 8.02 -2.84 9.86
CA GLU A 92 8.87 -3.14 8.71
C GLU A 92 8.14 -3.93 7.63
N GLN A 93 7.29 -4.89 8.03
CA GLN A 93 6.49 -5.67 7.09
C GLN A 93 5.37 -4.84 6.45
N ALA A 94 4.70 -3.98 7.23
CA ALA A 94 3.68 -3.09 6.72
C ALA A 94 4.27 -2.08 5.71
N GLN A 95 5.47 -1.54 5.99
CA GLN A 95 6.16 -0.63 5.07
C GLN A 95 6.52 -1.32 3.74
N LYS A 96 7.02 -2.57 3.78
CA LYS A 96 7.31 -3.33 2.55
C LYS A 96 6.06 -3.54 1.70
N ASN A 97 4.93 -3.85 2.34
CA ASN A 97 3.68 -4.03 1.62
C ASN A 97 3.24 -2.71 0.96
N LEU A 98 3.33 -1.58 1.67
CA LEU A 98 3.02 -0.27 1.11
C LEU A 98 3.89 0.08 -0.10
N ASP A 99 5.21 -0.14 0.01
CA ASP A 99 6.15 0.12 -1.10
C ASP A 99 5.80 -0.71 -2.33
N GLN A 100 5.38 -1.96 -2.12
CA GLN A 100 4.93 -2.85 -3.20
C GLN A 100 3.62 -2.37 -3.82
N THR A 101 2.62 -2.01 -3.02
CA THR A 101 1.32 -1.50 -3.51
C THR A 101 1.51 -0.20 -4.32
N GLN A 102 2.40 0.69 -3.89
CA GLN A 102 2.73 1.92 -4.63
C GLN A 102 3.42 1.64 -5.98
N SER A 103 4.27 0.61 -6.04
CA SER A 103 4.88 0.15 -7.29
C SER A 103 3.82 -0.39 -8.26
N ASP A 104 2.86 -1.16 -7.75
CA ASP A 104 1.78 -1.73 -8.56
C ASP A 104 0.84 -0.63 -9.08
N GLU A 105 0.51 0.37 -8.26
CA GLU A 105 -0.27 1.55 -8.67
C GLU A 105 0.42 2.35 -9.79
N THR A 106 1.73 2.56 -9.67
CA THR A 106 2.51 3.27 -10.69
C THR A 106 2.46 2.51 -12.04
N THR A 107 2.52 1.19 -11.97
CA THR A 107 2.41 0.32 -13.14
C THR A 107 1.01 0.39 -13.76
N ALA A 108 -0.05 0.32 -12.95
CA ALA A 108 -1.44 0.42 -13.40
C ALA A 108 -1.74 1.79 -14.04
N THR A 109 -1.28 2.88 -13.42
CA THR A 109 -1.42 4.24 -13.96
C THR A 109 -0.74 4.39 -15.32
N SER A 110 0.47 3.83 -15.45
CA SER A 110 1.22 3.86 -16.72
C SER A 110 0.51 3.06 -17.82
N ALA A 111 -0.06 1.90 -17.49
CA ALA A 111 -0.83 1.08 -18.42
C ALA A 111 -2.09 1.81 -18.91
N ASN A 112 -2.87 2.39 -17.99
CA ASN A 112 -4.09 3.13 -18.30
C ASN A 112 -3.79 4.35 -19.21
N ASN A 113 -2.73 5.12 -18.91
CA ASN A 113 -2.31 6.24 -19.75
C ASN A 113 -1.97 5.79 -21.18
N LYS A 114 -1.32 4.63 -21.33
CA LYS A 114 -1.01 4.05 -22.63
C LYS A 114 -2.28 3.63 -23.37
N ALA A 115 -3.22 2.94 -22.72
CA ALA A 115 -4.48 2.54 -23.32
C ALA A 115 -5.30 3.73 -23.81
N GLN A 116 -5.30 4.85 -23.07
CA GLN A 116 -5.96 6.09 -23.49
C GLN A 116 -5.29 6.73 -24.72
N GLN A 117 -3.95 6.73 -24.81
CA GLN A 117 -3.25 7.20 -26.00
C GLN A 117 -3.54 6.34 -27.22
N ASP A 118 -3.55 5.01 -27.06
CA ASP A 118 -3.85 4.08 -28.15
C ASP A 118 -5.29 4.28 -28.66
N LEU A 119 -6.24 4.52 -27.75
CA LEU A 119 -7.63 4.82 -28.10
C LEU A 119 -7.78 6.14 -28.88
N GLN A 120 -7.07 7.20 -28.50
CA GLN A 120 -7.07 8.47 -29.22
C GLN A 120 -6.48 8.35 -30.63
N GLN A 121 -5.38 7.59 -30.78
CA GLN A 121 -4.78 7.33 -32.09
C GLN A 121 -5.71 6.53 -33.01
N ALA A 122 -6.40 5.52 -32.47
CA ALA A 122 -7.36 4.73 -33.21
C ALA A 122 -8.60 5.54 -33.67
N GLN A 123 -9.04 6.51 -32.85
CA GLN A 123 -10.14 7.42 -33.21
C GLN A 123 -9.73 8.39 -34.33
N PHE A 124 -8.52 8.97 -34.25
CA PHE A 124 -8.03 9.89 -35.27
C PHE A 124 -7.84 9.21 -36.64
N ALA A 125 -7.41 7.93 -36.65
CA ALA A 125 -7.26 7.16 -37.88
C ALA A 125 -8.58 6.81 -38.59
N LYS A 126 -9.72 6.94 -37.90
CA LYS A 126 -11.07 6.66 -38.44
C LYS A 126 -11.72 7.90 -39.10
N ASP A 127 -11.25 9.10 -38.76
CA ASP A 127 -11.78 10.39 -39.20
C ASP A 127 -10.98 11.03 -40.37
N VAL A 128 -9.96 10.35 -40.89
CA VAL A 128 -9.09 10.75 -42.03
C VAL A 128 -9.31 9.82 -43.22
#